data_AF-A0A0F7FTT1-F1
#
_entry.id   AF-A0A0F7FTT1-F1
#
_cell.length_a   1.000
_cell.length_b   1.000
_cell.length_c   1.000
_cell.angle_alpha   90.00
_cell.angle_beta   90.00
_cell.angle_gamma   90.00
#
_symmetry.space_group_name_H-M   'P 1'
#
loop_
_entity.id
_entity.type
_entity.pdbx_description
1 polymer ?
#
loop_
_entity_poly.entity_id
_entity_poly.type
_entity_poly.pdbx_seq_one_letter_code
_entity_poly.pdbx_strand_id
1 'polypeptide(L)'
;MSRLNIAEAAPASYQALIRSQRAVHDSPLDNALCELVKIRVSQLNGCLFCIDMHTTQARRDGESEQRLHHLAAWHESPLYDERERAALAYAEAVTRCENVGDAQWADLRARFPAEEELGHLVLQVALINALNRLAVPLRTEPLLGSPMA
;
A
#
# COMPACT_ATOMS: atom_id res chain seq x y z
N MET A 1 10.41 18.05 -12.41
CA MET A 1 11.41 18.25 -11.34
C MET A 1 10.72 18.16 -9.99
N SER A 2 11.19 17.26 -9.13
CA SER A 2 10.79 17.16 -7.72
C SER A 2 11.07 18.48 -6.97
N ARG A 3 10.19 18.87 -6.06
CA ARG A 3 10.26 20.12 -5.29
C ARG A 3 11.25 20.07 -4.14
N LEU A 4 11.54 18.89 -3.59
CA LEU A 4 12.49 18.68 -2.50
C LEU A 4 12.98 17.24 -2.51
N ASN A 5 14.29 17.04 -2.34
CA ASN A 5 14.82 15.71 -2.03
C ASN A 5 14.68 15.47 -0.51
N ILE A 6 13.63 14.75 -0.10
CA ILE A 6 13.36 14.50 1.32
C ILE A 6 14.45 13.65 2.00
N ALA A 7 15.13 12.79 1.24
CA ALA A 7 16.19 11.94 1.76
C ALA A 7 17.44 12.76 2.14
N GLU A 8 17.71 13.85 1.43
CA GLU A 8 18.80 14.79 1.74
C GLU A 8 18.37 15.84 2.77
N ALA A 9 17.13 16.34 2.68
CA ALA A 9 16.64 17.39 3.55
C ALA A 9 16.35 16.92 4.98
N ALA A 10 15.90 15.67 5.15
CA ALA A 10 15.53 15.09 6.45
C ALA A 10 15.98 13.62 6.58
N PRO A 11 17.29 13.33 6.49
CA PRO A 11 17.81 11.97 6.31
C PRO A 11 17.42 11.03 7.45
N ALA A 12 17.57 11.44 8.71
CA ALA A 12 17.29 10.58 9.86
C ALA A 12 15.80 10.16 9.92
N SER A 13 14.89 11.12 9.71
CA SER A 13 13.44 10.90 9.71
C SER A 13 13.00 10.06 8.52
N TYR A 14 13.50 10.35 7.31
CA TYR A 14 13.20 9.57 6.12
C TYR A 14 13.69 8.12 6.27
N GLN A 15 14.92 7.92 6.76
CA GLN A 15 15.46 6.59 7.00
C GLN A 15 14.68 5.80 8.07
N ALA A 16 14.15 6.47 9.10
CA ALA A 16 13.26 5.82 10.06
C ALA A 16 11.98 5.30 9.40
N LEU A 17 11.36 6.11 8.53
CA LEU A 17 10.17 5.71 7.77
C LEU A 17 10.45 4.51 6.87
N ILE A 18 11.58 4.52 6.13
CA ILE A 18 11.98 3.41 5.27
C ILE A 18 12.25 2.13 6.07
N ARG A 19 12.89 2.24 7.25
CA ARG A 19 13.07 1.08 8.15
C ARG A 19 11.75 0.49 8.62
N SER A 20 10.76 1.33 8.94
CA SER A 20 9.41 0.85 9.30
C SER A 20 8.75 0.11 8.14
N GLN A 21 8.88 0.62 6.91
CA GLN A 21 8.35 -0.05 5.72
C GLN A 21 9.05 -1.39 5.44
N ARG A 22 10.36 -1.48 5.69
CA ARG A 22 11.11 -2.74 5.58
C ARG A 22 10.68 -3.75 6.65
N ALA A 23 10.45 -3.30 7.88
CA ALA A 23 9.98 -4.18 8.95
C ALA A 23 8.61 -4.82 8.64
N VAL A 24 7.74 -4.12 7.89
CA VAL A 24 6.48 -4.71 7.39
C VAL A 24 6.74 -5.72 6.28
N HIS A 25 7.64 -5.43 5.33
CA HIS A 25 8.00 -6.36 4.25
C HIS A 25 8.63 -7.66 4.77
N ASP A 26 9.44 -7.56 5.84
CA ASP A 26 10.13 -8.70 6.44
C ASP A 26 9.24 -9.42 7.49
N SER A 27 7.96 -9.04 7.60
CA SER A 27 7.00 -9.61 8.54
C SER A 27 6.24 -10.84 8.00
N PRO A 28 5.42 -11.52 8.82
CA PRO A 28 4.56 -12.60 8.35
C PRO A 28 3.44 -12.18 7.37
N LEU A 29 3.19 -10.87 7.20
CA LEU A 29 2.16 -10.38 6.28
C LEU A 29 2.56 -10.65 4.83
N ASP A 30 1.64 -11.25 4.07
CA ASP A 30 1.86 -11.56 2.66
C ASP A 30 2.25 -10.31 1.84
N ASN A 31 3.39 -10.40 1.15
CA ASN A 31 3.93 -9.33 0.33
C ASN A 31 3.05 -9.03 -0.89
N ALA A 32 2.37 -10.03 -1.47
CA ALA A 32 1.43 -9.79 -2.56
C ALA A 32 0.26 -8.91 -2.09
N LEU A 33 -0.33 -9.25 -0.93
CA LEU A 33 -1.34 -8.42 -0.29
C LEU A 33 -0.82 -7.00 0.03
N CYS A 34 0.43 -6.88 0.52
CA CYS A 34 1.03 -5.58 0.79
C CYS A 34 1.07 -4.70 -0.46
N GLU A 35 1.49 -5.24 -1.61
CA GLU A 35 1.52 -4.48 -2.86
C GLU A 35 0.11 -4.09 -3.34
N LEU A 36 -0.90 -4.95 -3.23
CA LEU A 36 -2.29 -4.59 -3.54
C LEU A 36 -2.78 -3.43 -2.69
N VAL A 37 -2.54 -3.47 -1.37
CA VAL A 37 -2.87 -2.38 -0.45
C VAL A 37 -2.13 -1.11 -0.85
N LYS A 38 -0.82 -1.20 -1.12
CA LYS A 38 -0.01 -0.03 -1.50
C LYS A 38 -0.51 0.62 -2.79
N ILE A 39 -0.81 -0.18 -3.82
CA ILE A 39 -1.36 0.30 -5.09
C ILE A 39 -2.72 0.94 -4.86
N ARG A 40 -3.63 0.28 -4.14
CA ARG A 40 -5.00 0.77 -3.95
C ARG A 40 -5.04 2.08 -3.19
N VAL A 41 -4.28 2.19 -2.10
CA VAL A 41 -4.17 3.45 -1.34
C VAL A 41 -3.54 4.56 -2.19
N SER A 42 -2.53 4.22 -3.00
CA SER A 42 -1.91 5.18 -3.92
C SER A 42 -2.84 5.67 -5.02
N GLN A 43 -3.73 4.81 -5.54
CA GLN A 43 -4.81 5.19 -6.46
C GLN A 43 -5.76 6.21 -5.82
N LEU A 44 -6.20 5.95 -4.58
CA LEU A 44 -7.09 6.86 -3.84
C LEU A 44 -6.43 8.22 -3.55
N ASN A 45 -5.13 8.21 -3.22
CA ASN A 45 -4.37 9.42 -2.91
C ASN A 45 -3.82 10.14 -4.16
N GLY A 46 -3.98 9.59 -5.36
CA GLY A 46 -3.45 10.18 -6.60
C GLY A 46 -1.91 10.21 -6.69
N CYS A 47 -1.20 9.29 -6.03
CA CYS A 47 0.27 9.23 -6.09
C CYS A 47 0.74 8.44 -7.33
N LEU A 48 0.93 9.09 -8.48
CA LEU A 48 1.40 8.41 -9.71
C LEU A 48 2.74 7.70 -9.53
N PHE A 49 3.72 8.32 -8.84
CA PHE A 49 4.99 7.69 -8.52
C PHE A 49 4.81 6.36 -7.77
N CYS A 50 3.95 6.37 -6.75
CA CYS A 50 3.72 5.20 -5.92
C CYS A 50 2.96 4.12 -6.69
N ILE A 51 1.98 4.49 -7.51
CA ILE A 51 1.26 3.56 -8.39
C ILE A 51 2.24 2.86 -9.34
N ASP A 52 3.11 3.62 -9.99
CA ASP A 52 4.08 3.10 -10.96
C ASP A 52 5.09 2.15 -10.30
N MET A 53 5.66 2.57 -9.16
CA MET A 53 6.60 1.76 -8.38
C MET A 53 5.97 0.44 -7.90
N HIS A 54 4.79 0.50 -7.29
CA HIS A 54 4.16 -0.67 -6.68
C HIS A 54 3.53 -1.61 -7.70
N THR A 55 2.97 -1.11 -8.81
CA THR A 55 2.51 -1.98 -9.91
C THR A 55 3.68 -2.66 -10.61
N THR A 56 4.82 -1.97 -10.77
CA THR A 56 6.05 -2.59 -11.29
C THR A 56 6.56 -3.70 -10.38
N GLN A 57 6.57 -3.46 -9.06
CA GLN A 57 6.99 -4.47 -8.09
C GLN A 57 6.03 -5.67 -8.08
N ALA A 58 4.72 -5.44 -8.00
CA ALA A 58 3.72 -6.49 -8.02
C ALA A 58 3.86 -7.40 -9.27
N ARG A 59 4.10 -6.82 -10.45
CA ARG A 59 4.38 -7.59 -11.69
C ARG A 59 5.61 -8.46 -11.58
N ARG A 60 6.71 -7.91 -11.03
CA ARG A 60 7.95 -8.68 -10.80
C ARG A 60 7.72 -9.86 -9.86
N ASP A 61 6.83 -9.68 -8.89
CA ASP A 61 6.46 -10.71 -7.91
C ASP A 61 5.38 -11.68 -8.40
N GLY A 62 4.94 -11.55 -9.65
CA GLY A 62 4.02 -12.49 -10.31
C GLY A 62 2.53 -12.13 -10.24
N GLU A 63 2.18 -10.92 -9.81
CA GLU A 63 0.80 -10.46 -9.84
C GLU A 63 0.29 -10.33 -11.29
N SER A 64 -0.98 -10.66 -11.51
CA SER A 64 -1.57 -10.69 -12.84
C SER A 64 -2.05 -9.30 -13.30
N GLU A 65 -1.89 -9.00 -14.60
CA GLU A 65 -2.44 -7.77 -15.18
C GLU A 65 -3.95 -7.64 -14.96
N GLN A 66 -4.68 -8.76 -14.99
CA GLN A 66 -6.12 -8.74 -14.78
C GLN A 66 -6.47 -8.28 -13.36
N ARG A 67 -5.78 -8.78 -12.33
CA ARG A 67 -5.95 -8.30 -10.95
C ARG A 67 -5.47 -6.86 -10.80
N LEU A 68 -4.36 -6.46 -11.42
CA LEU A 68 -3.92 -5.05 -11.35
C LEU A 68 -4.95 -4.08 -11.96
N HIS A 69 -5.57 -4.44 -13.09
CA HIS A 69 -6.62 -3.64 -13.72
C HIS A 69 -7.93 -3.63 -12.90
N HIS A 70 -8.31 -4.77 -12.31
CA HIS A 70 -9.53 -4.87 -11.51
C HIS A 70 -9.43 -4.15 -10.16
N LEU A 71 -8.21 -3.86 -9.66
CA LEU A 71 -7.98 -3.39 -8.30
C LEU A 71 -8.73 -2.09 -7.96
N ALA A 72 -8.89 -1.18 -8.93
CA ALA A 72 -9.66 0.05 -8.70
C ALA A 72 -11.15 -0.19 -8.44
N ALA A 73 -11.67 -1.35 -8.86
CA ALA A 73 -13.05 -1.81 -8.73
C ALA A 73 -13.11 -3.21 -8.05
N TRP A 74 -12.20 -3.48 -7.12
CA TRP A 74 -11.99 -4.81 -6.53
C TRP A 74 -13.26 -5.43 -5.92
N HIS A 75 -14.18 -4.61 -5.42
CA HIS A 75 -15.43 -5.06 -4.80
C HIS A 75 -16.33 -5.84 -5.77
N GLU A 76 -16.30 -5.51 -7.07
CA GLU A 76 -17.04 -6.21 -8.14
C GLU A 76 -16.28 -7.42 -8.72
N SER A 77 -14.99 -7.53 -8.42
CA SER A 77 -14.13 -8.56 -9.01
C SER A 77 -14.15 -9.84 -8.16
N PRO A 78 -14.39 -11.02 -8.76
CA PRO A 78 -14.29 -12.31 -8.07
C PRO A 78 -12.83 -12.77 -7.88
N LEU A 79 -11.86 -12.01 -8.39
CA LEU A 79 -10.45 -12.40 -8.37
C LEU A 79 -9.77 -12.19 -7.01
N TYR A 80 -10.44 -11.52 -6.06
CA TYR A 80 -9.90 -11.28 -4.72
C TYR A 80 -10.60 -12.14 -3.69
N ASP A 81 -9.82 -12.80 -2.85
CA ASP A 81 -10.38 -13.63 -1.78
C ASP A 81 -10.93 -12.80 -0.62
N GLU A 82 -11.61 -13.44 0.33
CA GLU A 82 -12.23 -12.73 1.45
C GLU A 82 -11.22 -11.99 2.35
N ARG A 83 -9.98 -12.48 2.42
CA ARG A 83 -8.92 -11.88 3.23
C ARG A 83 -8.33 -10.64 2.56
N GLU A 84 -8.08 -10.70 1.26
CA GLU A 84 -7.70 -9.54 0.45
C GLU A 84 -8.79 -8.47 0.47
N ARG A 85 -10.05 -8.87 0.35
CA ARG A 85 -11.21 -7.97 0.40
C ARG A 85 -11.32 -7.26 1.76
N ALA A 86 -11.13 -7.96 2.87
CA ALA A 86 -11.12 -7.35 4.20
C ALA A 86 -10.00 -6.30 4.35
N ALA A 87 -8.80 -6.62 3.89
CA ALA A 87 -7.67 -5.70 3.90
C ALA A 87 -7.86 -4.47 2.99
N LEU A 88 -8.40 -4.67 1.78
CA LEU A 88 -8.70 -3.58 0.85
C LEU A 88 -9.81 -2.67 1.40
N ALA A 89 -10.87 -3.25 1.98
CA ALA A 89 -11.95 -2.49 2.62
C ALA A 89 -11.43 -1.64 3.79
N TYR A 90 -10.58 -2.22 4.64
CA TYR A 90 -9.92 -1.49 5.73
C TYR A 90 -9.01 -0.38 5.19
N ALA A 91 -8.20 -0.66 4.17
CA ALA A 91 -7.30 0.31 3.56
C ALA A 91 -8.07 1.51 2.96
N GLU A 92 -9.20 1.26 2.27
CA GLU A 92 -10.06 2.34 1.75
C GLU A 92 -10.64 3.19 2.87
N ALA A 93 -11.24 2.55 3.89
CA ALA A 93 -11.88 3.24 5.01
C ALA A 93 -10.89 4.16 5.75
N VAL A 94 -9.70 3.64 6.09
CA VAL A 94 -8.64 4.43 6.75
C VAL A 94 -8.14 5.56 5.86
N THR A 95 -7.94 5.31 4.56
CA THR A 95 -7.44 6.32 3.62
C THR A 95 -8.43 7.47 3.45
N ARG A 96 -9.74 7.17 3.48
CA ARG A 96 -10.83 8.15 3.41
C ARG A 96 -11.18 8.79 4.75
N CYS A 97 -10.47 8.43 5.83
CA CYS A 97 -10.77 8.85 7.20
C CYS A 97 -12.21 8.49 7.63
N GLU A 98 -12.72 7.36 7.17
CA GLU A 98 -14.01 6.82 7.60
C GLU A 98 -13.90 6.09 8.95
N ASN A 99 -15.03 5.89 9.62
CA ASN A 99 -15.05 5.17 10.89
C ASN A 99 -14.82 3.67 10.69
N VAL A 100 -13.75 3.13 11.26
CA VAL A 100 -13.46 1.68 11.33
C VAL A 100 -14.08 1.14 12.62
N GLY A 101 -15.34 0.69 12.54
CA GLY A 101 -16.11 0.21 13.68
C GLY A 101 -15.86 -1.26 14.04
N ASP A 102 -16.49 -1.71 15.13
CA ASP A 102 -16.32 -3.06 15.69
C ASP A 102 -16.61 -4.19 14.70
N ALA A 103 -17.60 -4.02 13.82
CA ALA A 103 -17.93 -5.01 12.79
C ALA A 103 -16.78 -5.23 11.80
N GLN A 104 -16.10 -4.15 11.39
CA GLN A 104 -14.94 -4.25 10.48
C GLN A 104 -13.73 -4.84 11.20
N TRP A 105 -13.52 -4.50 12.48
CA TRP A 105 -12.50 -5.14 13.30
C TRP A 105 -12.76 -6.63 13.54
N ALA A 106 -14.02 -7.03 13.69
CA ALA A 106 -14.41 -8.44 13.81
C ALA A 106 -14.11 -9.22 12.52
N ASP A 107 -14.45 -8.66 11.36
CA ASP A 107 -14.10 -9.25 10.06
C ASP A 107 -12.58 -9.36 9.88
N LEU A 108 -11.83 -8.27 10.14
CA LEU A 108 -10.37 -8.29 10.09
C LEU A 108 -9.77 -9.38 10.97
N ARG A 109 -10.20 -9.52 12.23
CA ARG A 109 -9.71 -10.60 13.11
C ARG A 109 -10.07 -11.99 12.62
N ALA A 110 -11.24 -12.15 11.99
CA ALA A 110 -11.61 -13.43 11.39
C ALA A 110 -10.72 -13.80 10.21
N ARG A 111 -10.20 -12.82 9.45
CA ARG A 111 -9.32 -13.03 8.28
C ARG A 111 -7.83 -13.01 8.61
N PHE A 112 -7.45 -12.37 9.71
CA PHE A 112 -6.08 -12.20 10.22
C PHE A 112 -6.04 -12.62 11.70
N PRO A 113 -6.07 -13.94 12.00
CA PRO A 113 -6.17 -14.42 13.38
C PRO A 113 -4.90 -14.20 14.21
N ALA A 114 -3.75 -13.98 13.55
CA ALA A 114 -2.51 -13.61 14.21
C ALA A 114 -2.45 -12.08 14.41
N GLU A 115 -2.44 -11.63 15.66
CA GLU A 115 -2.39 -10.20 16.01
C GLU A 115 -1.14 -9.50 15.46
N GLU A 116 -0.01 -10.21 15.36
CA GLU A 116 1.22 -9.69 14.73
C GLU A 116 0.98 -9.32 13.26
N GLU A 117 0.40 -10.25 12.50
CA GLU A 117 0.10 -10.07 11.08
C GLU A 117 -0.91 -8.93 10.85
N LEU A 118 -1.97 -8.87 11.67
CA LEU A 118 -2.96 -7.79 11.64
C LEU A 118 -2.32 -6.43 11.98
N GLY A 119 -1.42 -6.40 12.96
CA GLY A 119 -0.66 -5.20 13.32
C GLY A 119 0.21 -4.69 12.16
N HIS A 120 0.83 -5.60 11.41
CA HIS A 120 1.58 -5.24 10.19
C HIS A 120 0.68 -4.72 9.07
N LEU A 121 -0.55 -5.22 8.91
CA LEU A 121 -1.52 -4.67 7.96
C LEU A 121 -1.89 -3.22 8.32
N VAL A 122 -2.16 -2.96 9.61
CA VAL A 122 -2.45 -1.60 10.12
C VAL A 122 -1.30 -0.65 9.81
N LEU A 123 -0.06 -1.07 10.09
CA LEU A 123 1.14 -0.30 9.79
C LEU A 123 1.32 -0.10 8.29
N GLN A 124 1.08 -1.11 7.46
CA GLN A 124 1.21 -1.02 6.00
C GLN A 124 0.31 0.09 5.44
N VAL A 125 -0.96 0.12 5.86
CA VAL A 125 -1.94 1.13 5.41
C VAL A 125 -1.52 2.54 5.86
N ALA A 126 -1.05 2.70 7.10
CA ALA A 126 -0.58 3.98 7.61
C ALA A 126 0.68 4.48 6.87
N LEU A 127 1.66 3.59 6.66
CA LEU A 127 2.93 3.91 6.02
C LEU A 127 2.77 4.32 4.56
N ILE A 128 1.94 3.61 3.77
CA ILE A 128 1.70 4.02 2.39
C ILE A 128 0.96 5.37 2.32
N ASN A 129 0.00 5.62 3.23
CA ASN A 129 -0.64 6.93 3.35
C ASN A 129 0.36 8.05 3.65
N ALA A 130 1.36 7.79 4.50
CA ALA A 130 2.44 8.72 4.79
C ALA A 130 3.34 8.95 3.56
N LEU A 131 3.77 7.87 2.88
CA LEU A 131 4.61 7.95 1.68
C LEU A 131 3.91 8.69 0.54
N ASN A 132 2.61 8.46 0.32
CA ASN A 132 1.82 9.21 -0.66
C ASN A 132 1.78 10.70 -0.32
N ARG A 133 1.63 11.05 0.97
CA ARG A 133 1.64 12.43 1.49
C ARG A 133 3.00 13.10 1.41
N LEU A 134 4.08 12.35 1.20
CA LEU A 134 5.38 12.91 0.81
C LEU A 134 5.46 13.08 -0.71
N ALA A 135 5.21 12.02 -1.47
CA ALA A 135 5.47 12.00 -2.90
C ALA A 135 4.60 12.99 -3.72
N VAL A 136 3.31 13.10 -3.39
CA VAL A 136 2.37 13.97 -4.11
C VAL A 136 2.77 15.46 -4.02
N PRO A 137 2.89 16.08 -2.82
CA PRO A 137 3.24 17.49 -2.73
C PRO A 137 4.67 17.77 -3.20
N LEU A 138 5.58 16.79 -3.09
CA LEU A 138 6.95 16.93 -3.60
C LEU A 138 7.07 16.76 -5.10
N ARG A 139 6.02 16.32 -5.82
CA ARG A 139 6.07 16.02 -7.25
C ARG A 139 7.18 15.03 -7.58
N THR A 140 7.31 13.99 -6.77
CA THR A 140 8.24 12.88 -7.05
C THR A 140 7.93 12.31 -8.43
N GLU A 141 8.95 12.14 -9.26
CA GLU A 141 8.78 11.72 -10.65
C GLU A 141 8.57 10.19 -10.71
N PRO A 142 7.57 9.70 -11.48
CA PRO A 142 7.38 8.28 -11.73
C PRO A 142 8.56 7.65 -12.46
N LEU A 143 8.62 6.32 -12.50
CA LEU A 143 9.69 5.51 -13.09
C LEU A 143 9.57 5.44 -14.64
N LEU A 144 9.33 6.58 -15.29
CA LEU A 144 9.19 6.66 -16.74
C LEU A 144 10.53 6.34 -17.41
N GLY A 145 10.60 5.20 -18.12
CA GLY A 145 11.72 4.84 -18.98
C GLY A 145 12.90 4.13 -18.31
N SER A 146 12.77 3.70 -17.04
CA SER A 146 13.72 2.72 -16.50
C SER A 146 13.38 1.33 -17.06
N PRO A 147 14.32 0.62 -17.72
CA PRO A 147 14.10 -0.77 -18.10
C PRO A 147 13.71 -1.55 -16.86
N MET A 148 12.75 -2.47 -16.98
CA MET A 148 12.49 -3.47 -15.94
C MET A 148 13.78 -4.28 -15.74
N ALA A 149 14.63 -3.82 -14.82
CA ALA A 149 15.76 -4.59 -14.31
C ALA A 149 15.27 -5.78 -13.51
#